data_AF-A0A059LIP7-F1
#
_entry.id   AF-A0A059LIP7-F1
#
_cell.length_a   1.000
_cell.length_b   1.000
_cell.length_c   1.000
_cell.angle_alpha   90.00
_cell.angle_beta   90.00
_cell.angle_gamma   90.00
#
_symmetry.space_group_name_H-M   'P 1'
#
loop_
_entity.id
_entity.type
_entity.pdbx_description
1 polymer ?
#
loop_
_entity_poly.entity_id
_entity_poly.type
_entity_poly.pdbx_seq_one_letter_code
_entity_poly.pdbx_strand_id
1 'polypeptide(L)'
;PVASTPPQAGERLNVAPGSRTLLARGERALHLITPSRLGRLTHADVETGRVVNDFSFVREGVEDYGVADICNETKTAQLEDRSTFLGLSSKSLLRWDTRLKGGLAQEMTSPAVECLGGKSYKLSESSGFTCMATSADGYVAVGARDGRVRLYSERTLTQARTSIPGLGAPITGIDVTFDGQWVVATTARYLMVLLTTYRDPDTGNTRCGFTSRLGADAPAPRVLRLRPEDVARTGGAALEKAHFSWVTDAGRPERWIVASVGNYSVLWNFRSVKTASPEALSLGGLTTVTQYNLIAKQDAVVDAKFMHDRFARVSGRGDSAMVVATKSKVYSLEED
;
A
#
# COMPACT_ATOMS: atom_id res chain seq x y z
N PRO A 1 20.51 5.43 20.11
CA PRO A 1 19.11 5.04 19.87
C PRO A 1 18.36 4.98 21.21
N VAL A 2 17.60 6.04 21.53
CA VAL A 2 16.77 6.05 22.73
C VAL A 2 15.75 4.92 22.57
N ALA A 3 15.87 3.88 23.38
CA ALA A 3 14.86 2.84 23.48
C ALA A 3 13.58 3.55 23.94
N SER A 4 12.69 3.84 22.98
CA SER A 4 11.37 4.33 23.30
C SER A 4 10.74 3.34 24.28
N THR A 5 10.13 3.83 25.35
CA THR A 5 9.39 3.02 26.33
C THR A 5 8.10 2.51 25.67
N PRO A 6 7.73 1.22 25.79
CA PRO A 6 6.49 0.71 25.18
C PRO A 6 5.30 1.56 25.63
N PRO A 7 4.39 1.96 24.71
CA PRO A 7 3.23 2.74 25.07
C PRO A 7 2.43 1.97 26.12
N GLN A 8 2.10 2.62 27.22
CA GLN A 8 1.29 1.99 28.25
C GLN A 8 -0.18 2.02 27.83
N ALA A 9 -0.94 0.98 28.21
CA ALA A 9 -2.38 0.95 27.94
C ALA A 9 -3.05 2.21 28.50
N GLY A 10 -3.81 2.92 27.65
CA GLY A 10 -4.44 4.20 27.98
C GLY A 10 -3.67 5.46 27.56
N GLU A 11 -2.42 5.33 27.09
CA GLU A 11 -1.65 6.46 26.53
C GLU A 11 -2.25 6.94 25.20
N ARG A 12 -2.08 8.23 24.89
CA ARG A 12 -2.49 8.79 23.58
C ARG A 12 -1.61 8.22 22.48
N LEU A 13 -2.24 7.86 21.35
CA LEU A 13 -1.52 7.36 20.19
C LEU A 13 -0.58 8.42 19.62
N ASN A 14 0.71 8.10 19.49
CA ASN A 14 1.69 8.92 18.80
C ASN A 14 2.11 8.24 17.49
N VAL A 15 1.79 8.87 16.35
CA VAL A 15 2.11 8.33 15.02
C VAL A 15 3.38 8.98 14.51
N ALA A 16 4.51 8.25 14.60
CA ALA A 16 5.78 8.74 14.11
C ALA A 16 5.83 8.78 12.56
N PRO A 17 6.70 9.62 11.97
CA PRO A 17 6.96 9.60 10.54
C PRO A 17 7.42 8.22 10.07
N GLY A 18 6.86 7.75 8.95
CA GLY A 18 7.15 6.43 8.40
C GLY A 18 6.34 5.28 9.01
N SER A 19 5.52 5.54 10.04
CA SER A 19 4.61 4.52 10.57
C SER A 19 3.63 4.01 9.52
N ARG A 20 3.23 2.75 9.69
CA ARG A 20 2.25 2.05 8.88
C ARG A 20 0.99 1.84 9.71
N THR A 21 -0.13 2.33 9.20
CA THR A 21 -1.43 2.19 9.83
C THR A 21 -2.33 1.26 9.04
N LEU A 22 -3.20 0.55 9.76
CA LEU A 22 -4.23 -0.31 9.21
C LEU A 22 -5.52 -0.15 10.01
N LEU A 23 -6.59 0.22 9.33
CA LEU A 23 -7.93 0.25 9.91
C LEU A 23 -8.54 -1.16 9.87
N ALA A 24 -9.15 -1.56 10.97
CA ALA A 24 -9.77 -2.87 11.14
C ALA A 24 -11.07 -2.78 11.97
N ARG A 25 -11.85 -3.86 11.95
CA ARG A 25 -13.08 -4.04 12.75
C ARG A 25 -14.13 -2.95 12.52
N GLY A 26 -14.47 -2.72 11.25
CA GLY A 26 -15.42 -1.66 10.89
C GLY A 26 -14.90 -0.27 11.29
N GLU A 27 -13.60 -0.04 11.09
CA GLU A 27 -12.91 1.23 11.36
C GLU A 27 -12.90 1.69 12.83
N ARG A 28 -13.24 0.81 13.78
CA ARG A 28 -13.15 1.10 15.22
C ARG A 28 -11.75 0.90 15.78
N ALA A 29 -10.97 0.02 15.17
CA ALA A 29 -9.62 -0.31 15.59
C ALA A 29 -8.59 0.23 14.59
N LEU A 30 -7.50 0.78 15.13
CA LEU A 30 -6.34 1.19 14.38
C LEU A 30 -5.14 0.36 14.82
N HIS A 31 -4.61 -0.42 13.90
CA HIS A 31 -3.35 -1.11 14.05
C HIS A 31 -2.21 -0.22 13.54
N LEU A 32 -1.15 -0.10 14.33
CA LEU A 32 0.00 0.75 14.05
C LEU A 32 1.29 -0.04 14.21
N ILE A 33 2.16 0.04 13.20
CA ILE A 33 3.58 -0.34 13.30
C ILE A 33 4.41 0.92 13.14
N THR A 34 5.38 1.08 14.05
CA THR A 34 6.29 2.23 14.06
C THR A 34 7.68 1.79 13.58
N PRO A 35 8.40 2.58 12.78
CA PRO A 35 9.72 2.19 12.27
C PRO A 35 10.76 1.91 13.36
N SER A 36 10.61 2.51 14.54
CA SER A 36 11.46 2.25 15.70
C SER A 36 11.19 0.88 16.36
N ARG A 37 10.05 0.24 16.06
CA ARG A 37 9.61 -1.05 16.60
C ARG A 37 8.84 -1.87 15.57
N LEU A 38 9.57 -2.44 14.62
CA LEU A 38 9.00 -3.30 13.59
C LEU A 38 8.51 -4.67 14.12
N GLY A 39 8.91 -5.06 15.34
CA GLY A 39 8.52 -6.32 15.98
C GLY A 39 7.22 -6.27 16.79
N ARG A 40 6.55 -5.10 16.84
CA ARG A 40 5.33 -4.91 17.63
C ARG A 40 4.22 -4.23 16.85
N LEU A 41 3.00 -4.66 17.12
CA LEU A 41 1.77 -4.11 16.61
C LEU A 41 1.00 -3.44 17.74
N THR A 42 0.89 -2.11 17.68
CA THR A 42 0.09 -1.36 18.62
C THR A 42 -1.35 -1.32 18.13
N HIS A 43 -2.29 -1.73 18.98
CA HIS A 43 -3.72 -1.64 18.76
C HIS A 43 -4.26 -0.43 19.53
N ALA A 44 -4.78 0.55 18.80
CA ALA A 44 -5.47 1.70 19.36
C ALA A 44 -6.95 1.69 18.97
N ASP A 45 -7.78 2.23 19.85
CA ASP A 45 -9.18 2.51 19.56
C ASP A 45 -9.28 3.87 18.88
N VAL A 46 -9.96 3.92 17.73
CA VAL A 46 -10.12 5.13 16.90
C VAL A 46 -11.02 6.15 17.59
N GLU A 47 -12.03 5.71 18.35
CA GLU A 47 -12.98 6.62 18.98
C GLU A 47 -12.35 7.40 20.13
N THR A 48 -11.54 6.72 20.93
CA THR A 48 -10.86 7.29 22.11
C THR A 48 -9.45 7.80 21.80
N GLY A 49 -8.84 7.36 20.69
CA GLY A 49 -7.47 7.69 20.31
C GLY A 49 -6.42 7.13 21.28
N ARG A 50 -6.79 6.11 22.07
CA ARG A 50 -5.95 5.52 23.11
C ARG A 50 -5.44 4.15 22.70
N VAL A 51 -4.23 3.83 23.15
CA VAL A 51 -3.66 2.49 23.00
C VAL A 51 -4.41 1.53 23.92
N VAL A 52 -4.98 0.48 23.32
CA VAL A 52 -5.72 -0.57 24.03
C VAL A 52 -4.81 -1.74 24.33
N ASN A 53 -4.04 -2.19 23.35
CA ASN A 53 -3.18 -3.37 23.48
C ASN A 53 -1.93 -3.27 22.59
N ASP A 54 -0.90 -4.03 22.91
CA ASP A 54 0.34 -4.14 22.13
C ASP A 54 0.65 -5.62 21.92
N PHE A 55 0.85 -6.02 20.67
CA PHE A 55 1.13 -7.42 20.30
C PHE A 55 2.58 -7.53 19.83
N SER A 56 3.32 -8.54 20.32
CA SER A 56 4.62 -8.90 19.76
C SER A 56 4.47 -9.91 18.64
N PHE A 57 5.23 -9.73 17.56
CA PHE A 57 5.31 -10.69 16.47
C PHE A 57 6.30 -11.79 16.85
N VAL A 58 5.82 -13.03 17.02
CA VAL A 58 6.67 -14.18 17.35
C VAL A 58 6.64 -15.18 16.18
N ARG A 59 7.81 -15.59 15.70
CA ARG A 59 7.96 -16.60 14.65
C ARG A 59 9.10 -17.56 14.98
N GLU A 60 8.86 -18.87 14.90
CA GLU A 60 9.90 -19.92 15.06
C GLU A 60 10.78 -19.74 16.31
N GLY A 61 10.20 -19.26 17.41
CA GLY A 61 10.92 -18.98 18.67
C GLY A 61 11.72 -17.67 18.69
N VAL A 62 11.71 -16.89 17.60
CA VAL A 62 12.24 -15.53 17.55
C VAL A 62 11.12 -14.56 17.97
N GLU A 63 11.32 -13.92 19.12
CA GLU A 63 10.52 -12.78 19.55
C GLU A 63 10.92 -11.52 18.76
N ASP A 64 9.98 -10.61 18.54
CA ASP A 64 10.14 -9.36 17.78
C ASP A 64 10.50 -9.55 16.28
N TYR A 65 9.77 -10.43 15.59
CA TYR A 65 9.90 -10.60 14.15
C TYR A 65 9.58 -9.30 13.39
N GLY A 66 10.55 -8.78 12.63
CA GLY A 66 10.41 -7.51 11.94
C GLY A 66 9.40 -7.52 10.77
N VAL A 67 8.26 -6.87 10.98
CA VAL A 67 7.22 -6.63 9.97
C VAL A 67 7.36 -5.20 9.45
N ALA A 68 7.65 -5.06 8.16
CA ALA A 68 7.87 -3.79 7.48
C ALA A 68 6.56 -3.11 7.03
N ASP A 69 5.54 -3.89 6.67
CA ASP A 69 4.25 -3.36 6.23
C ASP A 69 3.09 -4.28 6.61
N ILE A 70 1.90 -3.70 6.75
CA ILE A 70 0.67 -4.43 7.10
C ILE A 70 -0.50 -4.00 6.22
N CYS A 71 -1.35 -4.96 5.88
CA CYS A 71 -2.52 -4.75 5.03
C CYS A 71 -3.62 -5.74 5.39
N ASN A 72 -4.86 -5.39 5.07
CA ASN A 72 -5.99 -6.31 5.17
C ASN A 72 -5.88 -7.39 4.09
N GLU A 73 -6.45 -8.57 4.33
CA GLU A 73 -6.43 -9.67 3.35
C GLU A 73 -7.13 -9.29 2.04
N THR A 74 -8.22 -8.55 2.16
CA THR A 74 -8.94 -7.95 1.04
C THR A 74 -9.13 -6.46 1.33
N LYS A 75 -9.33 -5.67 0.28
CA LYS A 75 -9.65 -4.24 0.41
C LYS A 75 -10.96 -4.04 1.20
N THR A 76 -11.94 -4.95 1.06
CA THR A 76 -13.22 -4.87 1.78
C THR A 76 -13.12 -5.21 3.27
N ALA A 77 -12.12 -5.99 3.69
CA ALA A 77 -11.99 -6.47 5.07
C ALA A 77 -11.77 -5.34 6.10
N GLN A 78 -11.48 -4.11 5.65
CA GLN A 78 -11.48 -2.92 6.52
C GLN A 78 -12.84 -2.72 7.23
N LEU A 79 -13.95 -3.04 6.56
CA LEU A 79 -15.31 -2.90 7.09
C LEU A 79 -15.80 -4.14 7.85
N GLU A 80 -15.12 -5.26 7.67
CA GLU A 80 -15.48 -6.52 8.31
C GLU A 80 -14.88 -6.61 9.72
N ASP A 81 -15.53 -7.35 10.62
CA ASP A 81 -14.99 -7.65 11.95
C ASP A 81 -14.02 -8.84 11.89
N ARG A 82 -12.96 -8.70 11.08
CA ARG A 82 -11.88 -9.69 11.01
C ARG A 82 -10.72 -9.28 11.92
N SER A 83 -10.10 -10.29 12.52
CA SER A 83 -8.90 -10.16 13.35
C SER A 83 -7.63 -10.66 12.66
N THR A 84 -7.74 -11.06 11.40
CA THR A 84 -6.61 -11.51 10.58
C THR A 84 -6.16 -10.40 9.64
N PHE A 85 -4.85 -10.32 9.42
CA PHE A 85 -4.25 -9.37 8.49
C PHE A 85 -2.97 -9.97 7.89
N LEU A 86 -2.52 -9.37 6.79
CA LEU A 86 -1.25 -9.72 6.16
C LEU A 86 -0.14 -8.85 6.75
N GLY A 87 1.00 -9.48 7.03
CA GLY A 87 2.23 -8.83 7.43
C GLY A 87 3.34 -9.15 6.44
N LEU A 88 4.04 -8.12 6.00
CA LEU A 88 5.15 -8.19 5.08
C LEU A 88 6.46 -8.04 5.84
N SER A 89 7.35 -9.02 5.74
CA SER A 89 8.75 -8.86 6.13
C SER A 89 9.61 -8.59 4.90
N SER A 90 10.88 -8.29 5.12
CA SER A 90 11.86 -8.13 4.02
C SER A 90 11.93 -9.33 3.06
N LYS A 91 11.53 -10.54 3.49
CA LYS A 91 11.72 -11.79 2.74
C LYS A 91 10.47 -12.67 2.64
N SER A 92 9.44 -12.43 3.43
CA SER A 92 8.25 -13.27 3.48
C SER A 92 6.96 -12.48 3.67
N LEU A 93 5.88 -13.02 3.14
CA LEU A 93 4.52 -12.57 3.41
C LEU A 93 3.87 -13.57 4.35
N LEU A 94 3.27 -13.10 5.45
CA LEU A 94 2.67 -13.93 6.48
C LEU A 94 1.27 -13.43 6.83
N ARG A 95 0.38 -14.34 7.19
CA ARG A 95 -0.94 -14.01 7.74
C ARG A 95 -0.89 -14.08 9.25
N TRP A 96 -1.24 -12.99 9.92
CA TRP A 96 -1.27 -12.86 11.37
C TRP A 96 -2.72 -12.85 11.88
N ASP A 97 -2.97 -13.42 13.06
CA ASP A 97 -4.26 -13.33 13.77
C ASP A 97 -4.03 -12.71 15.16
N THR A 98 -4.70 -11.60 15.47
CA THR A 98 -4.55 -10.91 16.76
C THR A 98 -5.15 -11.69 17.94
N ARG A 99 -5.96 -12.72 17.70
CA ARG A 99 -6.60 -13.50 18.78
C ARG A 99 -5.68 -14.55 19.39
N LEU A 100 -4.68 -14.99 18.63
CA LEU A 100 -3.74 -16.01 19.07
C LEU A 100 -2.63 -15.37 19.93
N LYS A 101 -2.30 -15.99 21.07
CA LYS A 101 -1.17 -15.54 21.90
C LYS A 101 0.12 -15.64 21.09
N GLY A 102 0.87 -14.53 20.98
CA GLY A 102 2.07 -14.42 20.14
C GLY A 102 1.81 -14.14 18.66
N GLY A 103 0.52 -13.99 18.26
CA GLY A 103 0.11 -13.77 16.88
C GLY A 103 0.64 -14.87 15.98
N LEU A 104 0.08 -16.07 15.98
CA LEU A 104 0.68 -17.13 15.17
C LEU A 104 0.54 -16.78 13.69
N ALA A 105 1.68 -16.61 13.02
CA ALA A 105 1.71 -16.51 11.59
C ALA A 105 1.27 -17.86 11.01
N GLN A 106 0.11 -17.94 10.37
CA GLN A 106 -0.14 -19.08 9.48
C GLN A 106 0.83 -18.88 8.32
N GLU A 107 1.95 -19.60 8.34
CA GLU A 107 2.78 -19.76 7.16
C GLU A 107 1.87 -20.32 6.08
N MET A 108 1.62 -19.52 5.04
CA MET A 108 1.27 -20.10 3.76
C MET A 108 2.54 -20.80 3.29
N THR A 109 2.66 -22.06 3.73
CA THR A 109 3.80 -22.97 3.66
C THR A 109 4.84 -22.53 2.65
N SER A 110 5.96 -22.02 3.16
CA SER A 110 7.25 -22.34 2.60
C SER A 110 7.27 -23.87 2.44
N PRO A 111 7.40 -24.48 1.25
CA PRO A 111 8.44 -25.46 1.22
C PRO A 111 9.70 -24.64 1.47
N ALA A 112 10.39 -24.93 2.57
CA ALA A 112 11.82 -25.10 2.40
C ALA A 112 11.95 -25.88 1.09
N VAL A 113 12.50 -25.21 0.09
CA VAL A 113 12.84 -25.77 -1.21
C VAL A 113 13.80 -26.91 -0.90
N GLU A 114 13.28 -28.07 -0.52
CA GLU A 114 13.71 -29.36 -1.05
C GLU A 114 13.08 -29.48 -2.43
N CYS A 115 13.45 -28.55 -3.30
CA CYS A 115 13.38 -28.89 -4.70
C CYS A 115 14.51 -29.87 -4.93
N LEU A 116 14.16 -31.13 -5.16
CA LEU A 116 14.88 -31.96 -6.11
C LEU A 116 15.04 -31.15 -7.41
N GLY A 117 16.14 -30.39 -7.52
CA GLY A 117 16.54 -29.63 -8.70
C GLY A 117 16.10 -28.15 -8.83
N GLY A 118 15.63 -27.46 -7.79
CA GLY A 118 15.07 -26.11 -7.90
C GLY A 118 15.77 -25.07 -7.03
N LYS A 119 16.26 -23.98 -7.63
CA LYS A 119 16.97 -22.92 -6.93
C LYS A 119 16.04 -22.19 -5.97
N SER A 120 16.35 -22.23 -4.67
CA SER A 120 15.79 -21.31 -3.69
C SER A 120 16.28 -19.90 -4.02
N TYR A 121 15.41 -19.05 -4.55
CA TYR A 121 15.70 -17.62 -4.61
C TYR A 121 15.60 -17.06 -3.19
N LYS A 122 16.67 -17.22 -2.41
CA LYS A 122 16.92 -16.31 -1.29
C LYS A 122 16.96 -14.91 -1.89
N LEU A 123 15.92 -14.11 -1.70
CA LEU A 123 15.99 -12.69 -2.07
C LEU A 123 17.18 -12.10 -1.30
N SER A 124 18.11 -11.49 -2.03
CA SER A 124 19.19 -10.73 -1.43
C SER A 124 18.61 -9.61 -0.57
N GLU A 125 19.34 -9.16 0.46
CA GLU A 125 18.91 -8.03 1.30
C GLU A 125 18.64 -6.75 0.48
N SER A 126 19.23 -6.64 -0.71
CA SER A 126 19.01 -5.56 -1.68
C SER A 126 17.70 -5.67 -2.49
N SER A 127 17.07 -6.84 -2.57
CA SER A 127 15.79 -7.07 -3.28
C SER A 127 14.59 -7.15 -2.32
N GLY A 128 14.80 -6.88 -1.03
CA GLY A 128 13.80 -7.07 0.00
C GLY A 128 12.47 -6.35 -0.28
N PHE A 129 11.38 -6.96 0.19
CA PHE A 129 10.05 -6.36 0.10
C PHE A 129 9.95 -5.12 1.00
N THR A 130 9.15 -4.16 0.54
CA THR A 130 9.07 -2.82 1.17
C THR A 130 7.64 -2.42 1.53
N CYS A 131 6.69 -2.74 0.66
CA CYS A 131 5.29 -2.39 0.86
C CYS A 131 4.36 -3.37 0.13
N MET A 132 3.11 -3.44 0.55
CA MET A 132 2.08 -4.25 -0.09
C MET A 132 0.69 -3.61 -0.08
N ALA A 133 -0.16 -4.07 -0.98
CA ALA A 133 -1.58 -3.72 -1.00
C ALA A 133 -2.42 -4.87 -1.56
N THR A 134 -3.72 -4.86 -1.22
CA THR A 134 -4.67 -5.90 -1.63
C THR A 134 -5.86 -5.35 -2.41
N SER A 135 -6.42 -6.15 -3.31
CA SER A 135 -7.67 -5.86 -4.04
C SER A 135 -8.90 -6.37 -3.27
N ALA A 136 -10.11 -6.13 -3.79
CA ALA A 136 -11.33 -6.69 -3.22
C ALA A 136 -11.36 -8.23 -3.28
N ASP A 137 -10.85 -8.81 -4.37
CA ASP A 137 -10.75 -10.26 -4.58
C ASP A 137 -9.57 -10.92 -3.83
N GLY A 138 -8.85 -10.17 -2.99
CA GLY A 138 -7.72 -10.70 -2.21
C GLY A 138 -6.44 -10.93 -3.00
N TYR A 139 -6.30 -10.33 -4.19
CA TYR A 139 -5.02 -10.29 -4.88
C TYR A 139 -4.05 -9.39 -4.15
N VAL A 140 -2.77 -9.79 -4.10
CA VAL A 140 -1.73 -9.05 -3.34
C VAL A 140 -0.67 -8.53 -4.29
N ALA A 141 -0.45 -7.22 -4.28
CA ALA A 141 0.66 -6.58 -4.99
C ALA A 141 1.75 -6.19 -3.97
N VAL A 142 3.00 -6.56 -4.25
CA VAL A 142 4.15 -6.30 -3.37
C VAL A 142 5.19 -5.49 -4.13
N GLY A 143 5.60 -4.37 -3.54
CA GLY A 143 6.72 -3.55 -4.00
C GLY A 143 8.02 -3.95 -3.32
N ALA A 144 9.11 -3.95 -4.08
CA ALA A 144 10.44 -4.27 -3.58
C ALA A 144 11.43 -3.12 -3.74
N ARG A 145 12.52 -3.21 -2.97
CA ARG A 145 13.61 -2.22 -2.96
C ARG A 145 14.39 -2.18 -4.27
N ASP A 146 14.37 -3.27 -5.04
CA ASP A 146 14.93 -3.34 -6.39
C ASP A 146 14.06 -2.64 -7.46
N GLY A 147 12.91 -2.08 -7.05
CA GLY A 147 11.97 -1.39 -7.93
C GLY A 147 10.99 -2.31 -8.64
N ARG A 148 11.03 -3.63 -8.41
CA ARG A 148 10.10 -4.59 -9.04
C ARG A 148 8.78 -4.65 -8.29
N VAL A 149 7.70 -4.80 -9.05
CA VAL A 149 6.36 -5.10 -8.52
C VAL A 149 6.08 -6.58 -8.73
N ARG A 150 5.75 -7.30 -7.65
CA ARG A 150 5.38 -8.71 -7.69
C ARG A 150 3.88 -8.85 -7.42
N LEU A 151 3.21 -9.64 -8.26
CA LEU A 151 1.78 -9.88 -8.18
C LEU A 151 1.53 -11.32 -7.70
N TYR A 152 0.75 -11.47 -6.65
CA TYR A 152 0.40 -12.75 -6.03
C TYR A 152 -1.10 -13.01 -6.13
N SER A 153 -1.49 -14.27 -6.30
CA SER A 153 -2.89 -14.66 -6.29
C SER A 153 -3.37 -14.83 -4.86
N GLU A 154 -4.67 -14.65 -4.63
CA GLU A 154 -5.33 -14.85 -3.32
C GLU A 154 -4.99 -16.19 -2.67
N ARG A 155 -4.95 -17.27 -3.48
CA ARG A 155 -4.70 -18.64 -3.00
C ARG A 155 -3.23 -18.97 -2.78
N THR A 156 -2.31 -18.29 -3.47
CA THR A 156 -0.89 -18.66 -3.51
C THR A 156 -0.05 -17.42 -3.30
N LEU A 157 0.32 -17.18 -2.04
CA LEU A 157 1.19 -16.08 -1.65
C LEU A 157 2.68 -16.49 -1.59
N THR A 158 3.00 -17.74 -1.90
CA THR A 158 4.37 -18.27 -1.87
C THR A 158 5.19 -17.87 -3.10
N GLN A 159 4.55 -17.88 -4.27
CA GLN A 159 5.19 -17.56 -5.54
C GLN A 159 4.41 -16.49 -6.28
N ALA A 160 5.10 -15.40 -6.62
CA ALA A 160 4.53 -14.36 -7.47
C ALA A 160 4.19 -14.96 -8.85
N ARG A 161 2.97 -14.70 -9.33
CA ARG A 161 2.54 -15.09 -10.67
C ARG A 161 3.23 -14.24 -11.72
N THR A 162 3.39 -12.96 -11.45
CA THR A 162 4.10 -12.01 -12.31
C THR A 162 5.10 -11.19 -11.49
N SER A 163 6.27 -10.95 -12.07
CA SER A 163 7.22 -9.94 -11.60
C SER A 163 7.42 -8.89 -12.68
N ILE A 164 6.86 -7.70 -12.47
CA ILE A 164 6.97 -6.56 -13.39
C ILE A 164 8.29 -5.82 -13.11
N PRO A 165 9.12 -5.57 -14.13
CA PRO A 165 10.37 -4.84 -13.96
C PRO A 165 10.10 -3.36 -13.59
N GLY A 166 10.94 -2.82 -12.70
CA GLY A 166 10.91 -1.41 -12.33
C GLY A 166 11.70 -0.52 -13.28
N LEU A 167 11.55 0.80 -13.12
CA LEU A 167 12.30 1.82 -13.86
C LEU A 167 13.55 2.32 -13.10
N GLY A 168 14.13 1.48 -12.24
CA GLY A 168 15.41 1.74 -11.57
C GLY A 168 15.36 2.52 -10.25
N ALA A 169 14.16 2.77 -9.69
CA ALA A 169 14.00 3.36 -8.36
C ALA A 169 13.30 2.39 -7.39
N PRO A 170 13.64 2.41 -6.09
CA PRO A 170 12.97 1.58 -5.08
C PRO A 170 11.50 1.98 -4.94
N ILE A 171 10.65 0.97 -4.76
CA ILE A 171 9.24 1.20 -4.43
C ILE A 171 9.14 1.45 -2.93
N THR A 172 8.40 2.48 -2.53
CA THR A 172 8.23 2.89 -1.12
C THR A 172 6.78 2.77 -0.63
N GLY A 173 5.84 2.69 -1.57
CA GLY A 173 4.42 2.50 -1.31
C GLY A 173 3.75 1.86 -2.52
N ILE A 174 2.65 1.16 -2.32
CA ILE A 174 1.87 0.54 -3.40
C ILE A 174 0.40 0.56 -3.02
N ASP A 175 -0.49 0.70 -4.01
CA ASP A 175 -1.93 0.52 -3.84
C ASP A 175 -2.52 -0.14 -5.09
N VAL A 176 -3.66 -0.80 -4.91
CA VAL A 176 -4.38 -1.54 -5.95
C VAL A 176 -5.81 -1.01 -6.05
N THR A 177 -6.37 -0.90 -7.24
CA THR A 177 -7.81 -0.60 -7.40
C THR A 177 -8.66 -1.71 -6.82
N PHE A 178 -9.91 -1.39 -6.49
CA PHE A 178 -10.88 -2.33 -5.91
C PHE A 178 -11.03 -3.58 -6.79
N ASP A 179 -11.15 -3.38 -8.11
CA ASP A 179 -11.26 -4.44 -9.13
C ASP A 179 -9.95 -5.19 -9.44
N GLY A 180 -8.82 -4.78 -8.84
CA GLY A 180 -7.52 -5.39 -9.12
C GLY A 180 -6.95 -5.13 -10.52
N GLN A 181 -7.56 -4.27 -11.34
CA GLN A 181 -7.09 -4.04 -12.71
C GLN A 181 -5.88 -3.11 -12.77
N TRP A 182 -5.72 -2.21 -11.80
CA TRP A 182 -4.65 -1.23 -11.80
C TRP A 182 -3.88 -1.25 -10.49
N VAL A 183 -2.57 -1.07 -10.61
CA VAL A 183 -1.64 -0.97 -9.47
C VAL A 183 -0.89 0.34 -9.61
N VAL A 184 -0.82 1.12 -8.54
CA VAL A 184 0.06 2.30 -8.44
C VAL A 184 1.22 1.96 -7.51
N ALA A 185 2.44 2.07 -8.01
CA ALA A 185 3.66 1.93 -7.24
C ALA A 185 4.31 3.31 -7.06
N THR A 186 4.57 3.67 -5.81
CA THR A 186 5.18 4.93 -5.41
C THR A 186 6.70 4.77 -5.36
N THR A 187 7.42 5.70 -5.99
CA THR A 187 8.86 5.88 -5.80
C THR A 187 9.12 7.31 -5.38
N ALA A 188 10.35 7.62 -4.93
CA ALA A 188 10.68 8.97 -4.47
C ALA A 188 10.50 10.06 -5.54
N ARG A 189 10.62 9.74 -6.83
CA ARG A 189 10.62 10.75 -7.92
C ARG A 189 9.46 10.64 -8.89
N TYR A 190 8.77 9.51 -8.92
CA TYR A 190 7.66 9.27 -9.85
C TYR A 190 6.71 8.21 -9.29
N LEU A 191 5.48 8.21 -9.78
CA LEU A 191 4.57 7.08 -9.60
C LEU A 191 4.55 6.24 -10.86
N MET A 192 4.47 4.93 -10.70
CA MET A 192 4.34 3.99 -11.80
C MET A 192 2.95 3.36 -11.73
N VAL A 193 2.14 3.60 -12.74
CA VAL A 193 0.79 3.05 -12.87
C VAL A 193 0.83 1.88 -13.85
N LEU A 194 0.43 0.71 -13.37
CA LEU A 194 0.49 -0.55 -14.07
C LEU A 194 -0.93 -1.04 -14.34
N LEU A 195 -1.16 -1.50 -15.58
CA LEU A 195 -2.35 -2.27 -15.92
C LEU A 195 -2.02 -3.75 -15.71
N THR A 196 -2.78 -4.43 -14.86
CA THR A 196 -2.54 -5.83 -14.51
C THR A 196 -3.20 -6.79 -15.49
N THR A 197 -4.14 -6.30 -16.30
CA THR A 197 -4.83 -7.10 -17.30
C THR A 197 -4.19 -6.96 -18.68
N TYR A 198 -4.21 -8.04 -19.45
CA TYR A 198 -3.79 -8.02 -20.84
C TYR A 198 -4.71 -8.89 -21.67
N ARG A 199 -4.79 -8.58 -22.96
CA ARG A 199 -5.54 -9.41 -23.91
C ARG A 199 -4.58 -10.42 -24.50
N ASP A 200 -4.87 -11.69 -24.26
CA ASP A 200 -4.07 -12.79 -24.77
C ASP A 200 -4.21 -12.85 -26.31
N PRO A 201 -3.11 -12.80 -27.08
CA PRO A 201 -3.17 -12.75 -28.53
C PRO A 201 -3.67 -14.07 -29.16
N ASP A 202 -3.42 -15.21 -28.51
CA ASP A 202 -3.80 -16.53 -29.03
C ASP A 202 -5.27 -16.84 -28.78
N THR A 203 -5.76 -16.53 -27.57
CA THR A 203 -7.12 -16.87 -27.13
C THR A 203 -8.10 -15.71 -27.23
N GLY A 204 -7.63 -14.48 -27.42
CA GLY A 204 -8.44 -13.26 -27.43
C GLY A 204 -9.06 -12.87 -26.09
N ASN A 205 -8.86 -13.69 -25.05
CA ASN A 205 -9.43 -13.54 -23.72
C ASN A 205 -8.64 -12.53 -22.88
N THR A 206 -9.33 -11.81 -22.00
CA THR A 206 -8.67 -10.92 -21.03
C THR A 206 -8.15 -11.76 -19.87
N ARG A 207 -6.84 -11.71 -19.62
CA ARG A 207 -6.17 -12.39 -18.52
C ARG A 207 -5.64 -11.38 -17.51
N CYS A 208 -5.47 -11.82 -16.28
CA CYS A 208 -5.01 -10.99 -15.16
C CYS A 208 -3.62 -11.45 -14.68
N GLY A 209 -2.74 -10.48 -14.45
CA GLY A 209 -1.37 -10.66 -13.98
C GLY A 209 -1.24 -11.27 -12.58
N PHE A 210 -2.32 -11.22 -11.80
CA PHE A 210 -2.42 -11.85 -10.49
C PHE A 210 -2.68 -13.35 -10.57
N THR A 211 -3.29 -13.85 -11.65
CA THR A 211 -3.63 -15.28 -11.82
C THR A 211 -2.76 -15.96 -12.87
N SER A 212 -2.32 -15.21 -13.87
CA SER A 212 -1.51 -15.64 -15.01
C SER A 212 -0.28 -14.75 -15.18
N ARG A 213 0.76 -15.27 -15.85
CA ARG A 213 1.98 -14.49 -16.14
C ARG A 213 1.65 -13.41 -17.19
N LEU A 214 1.90 -12.15 -16.86
CA LEU A 214 2.00 -11.09 -17.86
C LEU A 214 3.27 -11.39 -18.69
N GLY A 215 3.06 -11.87 -19.92
CA GLY A 215 4.13 -12.18 -20.86
C GLY A 215 4.77 -10.93 -21.46
N ALA A 216 5.37 -11.06 -22.64
CA ALA A 216 5.95 -9.94 -23.38
C ALA A 216 4.89 -8.89 -23.80
N ASP A 217 3.63 -9.31 -23.96
CA ASP A 217 2.49 -8.46 -24.35
C ASP A 217 1.90 -7.65 -23.19
N ALA A 218 2.61 -7.57 -22.06
CA ALA A 218 2.20 -6.76 -20.93
C ALA A 218 2.09 -5.28 -21.34
N PRO A 219 1.01 -4.58 -20.97
CA PRO A 219 0.89 -3.15 -21.22
C PRO A 219 2.05 -2.37 -20.61
N ALA A 220 2.60 -1.41 -21.36
CA ALA A 220 3.68 -0.56 -20.88
C ALA A 220 3.24 0.25 -19.64
N PRO A 221 4.12 0.40 -18.63
CA PRO A 221 3.84 1.20 -17.46
C PRO A 221 3.62 2.67 -17.83
N ARG A 222 2.69 3.33 -17.14
CA ARG A 222 2.48 4.78 -17.23
C ARG A 222 3.20 5.46 -16.08
N VAL A 223 3.88 6.56 -16.37
CA VAL A 223 4.69 7.28 -15.39
C VAL A 223 4.00 8.59 -15.03
N LEU A 224 3.71 8.79 -13.74
CA LEU A 224 3.20 10.07 -13.24
C LEU A 224 4.36 10.83 -12.60
N ARG A 225 4.57 12.08 -13.02
CA ARG A 225 5.66 12.94 -12.52
C ARG A 225 5.18 14.34 -12.27
N LEU A 226 5.84 14.99 -11.32
CA LEU A 226 5.74 16.42 -11.12
C LEU A 226 6.45 17.17 -12.25
N ARG A 227 5.92 18.35 -12.57
CA ARG A 227 6.58 19.33 -13.45
C ARG A 227 7.83 19.86 -12.74
N PRO A 228 8.90 20.19 -13.49
CA PRO A 228 10.15 20.70 -12.89
C PRO A 228 9.94 21.92 -11.99
N GLU A 229 9.01 22.81 -12.35
CA GLU A 229 8.62 23.97 -11.55
C GLU A 229 8.07 23.59 -10.17
N ASP A 230 7.23 22.55 -10.11
CA ASP A 230 6.63 22.09 -8.85
C ASP A 230 7.62 21.29 -8.01
N VAL A 231 8.56 20.57 -8.64
CA VAL A 231 9.68 19.93 -7.92
C VAL A 231 10.53 20.98 -7.19
N ALA A 232 10.78 22.13 -7.82
CA ALA A 232 11.47 23.24 -7.16
C ALA A 232 10.63 23.81 -6.01
N ARG A 233 9.31 23.99 -6.21
CA ARG A 233 8.38 24.49 -5.18
C ARG A 233 8.27 23.58 -3.95
N THR A 234 8.37 22.26 -4.13
CA THR A 234 8.35 21.30 -3.01
C THR A 234 9.73 21.11 -2.37
N GLY A 235 10.76 21.83 -2.84
CA GLY A 235 12.13 21.69 -2.34
C GLY A 235 12.76 20.33 -2.66
N GLY A 236 12.29 19.65 -3.72
CA GLY A 236 12.76 18.31 -4.07
C GLY A 236 12.29 17.21 -3.11
N ALA A 237 11.22 17.44 -2.34
CA ALA A 237 10.63 16.42 -1.47
C ALA A 237 10.20 15.17 -2.27
N ALA A 238 10.30 14.01 -1.63
CA ALA A 238 9.95 12.74 -2.26
C ALA A 238 8.42 12.57 -2.38
N LEU A 239 8.00 11.87 -3.44
CA LEU A 239 6.65 11.33 -3.55
C LEU A 239 6.47 10.16 -2.57
N GLU A 240 5.41 10.23 -1.78
CA GLU A 240 5.09 9.27 -0.74
C GLU A 240 3.61 8.89 -0.77
N LYS A 241 3.34 7.62 -0.45
CA LYS A 241 1.99 7.10 -0.14
C LYS A 241 0.95 7.41 -1.22
N ALA A 242 1.21 6.98 -2.46
CA ALA A 242 0.18 7.08 -3.49
C ALA A 242 -0.93 6.06 -3.27
N HIS A 243 -2.17 6.53 -3.31
CA HIS A 243 -3.38 5.74 -3.13
C HIS A 243 -4.41 6.08 -4.20
N PHE A 244 -5.23 5.09 -4.56
CA PHE A 244 -6.45 5.35 -5.31
C PHE A 244 -7.52 5.89 -4.35
N SER A 245 -8.32 6.85 -4.82
CA SER A 245 -9.52 7.31 -4.10
C SER A 245 -10.42 6.13 -3.77
N TRP A 246 -10.92 6.02 -2.55
CA TRP A 246 -11.75 4.88 -2.14
C TRP A 246 -13.06 4.77 -2.92
N VAL A 247 -13.51 3.53 -3.14
CA VAL A 247 -14.84 3.23 -3.69
C VAL A 247 -15.82 3.10 -2.52
N THR A 248 -16.68 4.09 -2.33
CA THR A 248 -17.84 4.01 -1.42
C THR A 248 -18.76 2.86 -1.85
N ASP A 249 -19.58 2.32 -0.92
CA ASP A 249 -20.65 1.31 -1.15
C ASP A 249 -21.59 1.60 -2.36
N ALA A 250 -21.51 2.78 -2.99
CA ALA A 250 -22.22 3.16 -4.21
C ALA A 250 -21.63 2.60 -5.53
N GLY A 251 -20.59 1.75 -5.49
CA GLY A 251 -20.06 1.06 -6.67
C GLY A 251 -19.43 1.99 -7.73
N ARG A 252 -18.99 3.18 -7.33
CA ARG A 252 -18.37 4.16 -8.24
C ARG A 252 -16.91 3.81 -8.50
N PRO A 253 -16.40 3.91 -9.73
CA PRO A 253 -14.99 3.66 -10.01
C PRO A 253 -14.11 4.75 -9.36
N GLU A 254 -12.87 4.40 -9.05
CA GLU A 254 -11.90 5.36 -8.52
C GLU A 254 -11.67 6.52 -9.50
N ARG A 255 -11.64 7.75 -8.98
CA ARG A 255 -11.54 8.99 -9.78
C ARG A 255 -10.15 9.60 -9.76
N TRP A 256 -9.44 9.44 -8.64
CA TRP A 256 -8.18 10.13 -8.39
C TRP A 256 -7.09 9.17 -7.93
N ILE A 257 -5.87 9.48 -8.33
CA ILE A 257 -4.66 8.96 -7.68
C ILE A 257 -4.10 10.12 -6.85
N VAL A 258 -4.00 9.91 -5.54
CA VAL A 258 -3.56 10.91 -4.57
C VAL A 258 -2.22 10.50 -4.01
N ALA A 259 -1.22 11.38 -4.00
CA ALA A 259 0.06 11.17 -3.32
C ALA A 259 0.45 12.40 -2.49
N SER A 260 1.37 12.21 -1.55
CA SER A 260 1.91 13.28 -0.71
C SER A 260 3.34 13.63 -1.12
N VAL A 261 3.68 14.93 -1.10
CA VAL A 261 5.01 15.45 -1.43
C VAL A 261 5.34 16.58 -0.48
N GLY A 262 6.06 16.28 0.60
CA GLY A 262 6.34 17.25 1.66
C GLY A 262 5.04 17.83 2.24
N ASN A 263 4.86 19.15 2.11
CA ASN A 263 3.66 19.87 2.56
C ASN A 263 2.60 20.02 1.45
N TYR A 264 2.62 19.18 0.43
CA TYR A 264 1.66 19.22 -0.67
C TYR A 264 0.99 17.87 -0.86
N SER A 265 -0.24 17.90 -1.38
CA SER A 265 -0.88 16.74 -1.98
C SER A 265 -1.01 16.92 -3.47
N VAL A 266 -0.77 15.84 -4.19
CA VAL A 266 -0.81 15.80 -5.65
C VAL A 266 -1.92 14.86 -6.06
N LEU A 267 -2.84 15.36 -6.89
CA LEU A 267 -3.99 14.62 -7.35
C LEU A 267 -3.94 14.49 -8.87
N TRP A 268 -3.84 13.26 -9.37
CA TRP A 268 -3.97 12.95 -10.79
C TRP A 268 -5.37 12.42 -11.07
N ASN A 269 -6.01 12.96 -12.11
CA ASN A 269 -7.28 12.42 -12.60
C ASN A 269 -7.04 11.02 -13.20
N PHE A 270 -7.58 9.98 -12.57
CA PHE A 270 -7.32 8.61 -12.97
C PHE A 270 -7.90 8.29 -14.35
N ARG A 271 -9.02 8.91 -14.74
CA ARG A 271 -9.57 8.76 -16.09
C ARG A 271 -8.60 9.27 -17.14
N SER A 272 -8.01 10.44 -16.92
CA SER A 272 -6.99 11.00 -17.81
C SER A 272 -5.75 10.09 -17.86
N VAL A 273 -5.33 9.53 -16.72
CA VAL A 273 -4.22 8.58 -16.67
C VAL A 273 -4.50 7.31 -17.47
N LYS A 274 -5.74 6.81 -17.51
CA LYS A 274 -6.15 5.63 -18.31
C LYS A 274 -6.17 5.89 -19.82
N THR A 275 -6.51 7.11 -20.24
CA THR A 275 -6.62 7.47 -21.67
C THR A 275 -5.38 8.18 -22.23
N ALA A 276 -4.42 8.55 -21.37
CA ALA A 276 -3.19 9.21 -21.80
C ALA A 276 -2.47 8.42 -22.89
N SER A 277 -2.06 9.11 -23.95
CA SER A 277 -1.19 8.60 -25.00
C SER A 277 0.27 8.96 -24.70
N PRO A 278 1.24 8.23 -25.27
CA PRO A 278 2.63 8.65 -25.20
C PRO A 278 2.79 10.01 -25.90
N GLU A 279 3.19 11.05 -25.17
CA GLU A 279 3.70 12.25 -25.82
C GLU A 279 5.02 11.92 -26.52
N ALA A 280 5.17 12.37 -27.77
CA ALA A 280 6.27 12.04 -28.67
C ALA A 280 7.68 12.42 -28.15
N LEU A 281 7.76 13.16 -27.03
CA LEU A 281 9.01 13.62 -26.39
C LEU A 281 9.28 12.96 -25.03
N SER A 282 8.49 11.98 -24.61
CA SER A 282 8.65 11.36 -23.30
C SER A 282 9.94 10.52 -23.21
N LEU A 283 10.79 10.84 -22.23
CA LEU A 283 12.07 10.18 -21.94
C LEU A 283 11.93 8.64 -21.93
N GLY A 284 12.33 8.00 -23.03
CA GLY A 284 12.36 6.53 -23.15
C GLY A 284 11.07 5.89 -23.71
N GLY A 285 10.15 6.66 -24.28
CA GLY A 285 8.97 6.13 -24.99
C GLY A 285 7.81 5.66 -24.11
N LEU A 286 7.89 5.87 -22.79
CA LEU A 286 6.81 5.56 -21.85
C LEU A 286 5.84 6.73 -21.70
N THR A 287 4.54 6.42 -21.69
CA THR A 287 3.49 7.41 -21.43
C THR A 287 3.72 8.11 -20.10
N THR A 288 4.05 9.41 -20.16
CA THR A 288 4.30 10.24 -18.98
C THR A 288 3.18 11.25 -18.82
N VAL A 289 2.62 11.36 -17.61
CA VAL A 289 1.51 12.28 -17.30
C VAL A 289 1.96 13.29 -16.24
N THR A 290 1.93 14.56 -16.62
CA THR A 290 2.30 15.72 -15.78
C THR A 290 1.11 16.68 -15.54
N GLN A 291 -0.10 16.25 -15.92
CA GLN A 291 -1.35 16.93 -15.61
C GLN A 291 -1.87 16.45 -14.26
N TYR A 292 -1.81 17.32 -13.26
CA TYR A 292 -2.27 17.07 -11.89
C TYR A 292 -2.68 18.38 -11.21
N ASN A 293 -3.40 18.25 -10.11
CA ASN A 293 -3.70 19.34 -9.18
C ASN A 293 -2.75 19.25 -7.98
N LEU A 294 -2.06 20.35 -7.68
CA LEU A 294 -1.18 20.45 -6.52
C LEU A 294 -1.84 21.31 -5.45
N ILE A 295 -2.09 20.73 -4.28
CA ILE A 295 -2.78 21.36 -3.15
C ILE A 295 -1.78 21.54 -2.01
N ALA A 296 -1.58 22.78 -1.56
CA ALA A 296 -0.72 23.08 -0.41
C ALA A 296 -1.42 22.70 0.91
N LYS A 297 -0.65 22.20 1.88
CA LYS A 297 -1.09 21.83 3.22
C LYS A 297 -0.29 22.58 4.28
N GLN A 298 -0.90 22.77 5.44
CA GLN A 298 -0.26 23.42 6.59
C GLN A 298 0.83 22.54 7.21
N ASP A 299 0.60 21.23 7.27
CA ASP A 299 1.54 20.24 7.82
C ASP A 299 1.78 19.09 6.82
N ALA A 300 2.96 18.47 6.94
CA ALA A 300 3.32 17.27 6.18
C ALA A 300 2.41 16.08 6.57
N VAL A 301 1.87 15.40 5.56
CA VAL A 301 1.06 14.19 5.72
C VAL A 301 1.98 13.04 6.15
N VAL A 302 1.72 12.49 7.33
CA VAL A 302 2.43 11.30 7.82
C VAL A 302 1.79 10.04 7.26
N ASP A 303 0.46 9.97 7.21
CA ASP A 303 -0.29 8.90 6.56
C ASP A 303 -1.65 9.41 6.08
N ALA A 304 -2.18 8.82 5.01
CA ALA A 304 -3.53 9.11 4.55
C ALA A 304 -4.25 7.79 4.29
N LYS A 305 -5.35 7.57 5.01
CA LYS A 305 -6.24 6.42 4.82
C LYS A 305 -7.64 6.94 4.59
N PHE A 306 -8.29 6.44 3.55
CA PHE A 306 -9.70 6.75 3.33
C PHE A 306 -10.55 5.97 4.33
N MET A 307 -11.45 6.67 5.02
CA MET A 307 -12.53 6.07 5.81
C MET A 307 -13.78 5.95 4.97
N HIS A 308 -14.60 4.96 5.28
CA HIS A 308 -15.88 4.76 4.64
C HIS A 308 -16.91 5.81 5.12
N ASP A 309 -17.76 6.27 4.20
CA ASP A 309 -18.80 7.29 4.46
C ASP A 309 -19.72 6.94 5.64
N ARG A 310 -19.94 5.64 5.89
CA ARG A 310 -20.78 5.14 7.00
C ARG A 310 -20.20 5.48 8.39
N PHE A 311 -18.89 5.63 8.50
CA PHE A 311 -18.19 5.90 9.76
C PHE A 311 -17.54 7.29 9.78
N ALA A 312 -17.62 8.04 8.68
CA ALA A 312 -17.40 9.47 8.67
C ALA A 312 -18.44 10.15 9.59
N ARG A 313 -17.98 10.78 10.67
CA ARG A 313 -18.85 11.42 11.70
C ARG A 313 -19.72 12.57 11.17
N VAL A 314 -19.59 12.96 9.90
CA VAL A 314 -20.36 14.03 9.27
C VAL A 314 -21.10 13.45 8.07
N SER A 315 -22.37 13.11 8.29
CA SER A 315 -23.31 12.77 7.23
C SER A 315 -23.71 14.05 6.49
N GLY A 316 -23.32 14.20 5.23
CA GLY A 316 -23.75 15.38 4.45
C GLY A 316 -23.56 15.31 2.94
N ARG A 317 -22.47 14.73 2.44
CA ARG A 317 -22.23 14.53 1.01
C ARG A 317 -21.47 13.23 0.83
N GLY A 318 -21.93 12.35 -0.05
CA GLY A 318 -21.34 11.03 -0.33
C GLY A 318 -19.97 11.09 -1.02
N ASP A 319 -19.04 11.83 -0.44
CA ASP A 319 -17.63 11.87 -0.76
C ASP A 319 -16.84 11.34 0.45
N SER A 320 -15.86 10.48 0.16
CA SER A 320 -15.15 9.69 1.14
C SER A 320 -14.30 10.54 2.08
N ALA A 321 -14.56 10.47 3.38
CA ALA A 321 -13.77 11.14 4.39
C ALA A 321 -12.34 10.59 4.43
N MET A 322 -11.35 11.39 4.06
CA MET A 322 -9.95 10.98 4.13
C MET A 322 -9.38 11.31 5.52
N VAL A 323 -8.96 10.29 6.27
CA VAL A 323 -8.20 10.48 7.50
C VAL A 323 -6.76 10.76 7.12
N VAL A 324 -6.34 11.99 7.37
CA VAL A 324 -4.95 12.40 7.27
C VAL A 324 -4.36 12.46 8.67
N ALA A 325 -3.45 11.54 8.95
CA ALA A 325 -2.57 11.65 10.10
C ALA A 325 -1.42 12.58 9.72
N THR A 326 -1.28 13.68 10.45
CA THR A 326 -0.09 14.56 10.38
C THR A 326 0.71 14.42 11.67
N LYS A 327 1.90 15.03 11.69
CA LYS A 327 2.80 15.00 12.87
C LYS A 327 2.16 15.59 14.14
N SER A 328 1.14 16.43 14.00
CA SER A 328 0.55 17.19 15.10
C SER A 328 -0.90 16.79 15.41
N LYS A 329 -1.67 16.33 14.42
CA LYS A 329 -3.11 16.06 14.52
C LYS A 329 -3.58 15.02 13.49
N VAL A 330 -4.64 14.29 13.83
CA VAL A 330 -5.42 13.48 12.89
C VAL A 330 -6.64 14.32 12.48
N TYR A 331 -6.83 14.57 11.18
CA TYR A 331 -8.01 15.28 10.68
C TYR A 331 -8.68 14.51 9.55
N SER A 332 -10.01 14.59 9.50
CA SER A 332 -10.81 14.21 8.33
C SER A 332 -10.75 15.37 7.34
N LEU A 333 -10.22 15.15 6.14
CA LEU A 333 -10.35 16.11 5.05
C LEU A 333 -11.68 15.89 4.34
N GLU A 334 -12.49 16.94 4.31
CA GLU A 334 -13.58 17.12 3.35
C GLU A 334 -12.93 17.66 2.06
N GLU A 335 -13.23 17.07 0.89
CA GLU A 335 -12.96 17.74 -0.39
C GLU A 335 -14.00 18.86 -0.54
N ASP A 336 -13.56 20.12 -0.46
CA ASP A 336 -14.33 21.29 -0.93
C ASP A 336 -14.54 21.24 -2.45
#